data_AF-A0AAD9GRX7-F1
#
_entry.id   AF-A0AAD9GRX7-F1
#
_cell.length_a   1.000
_cell.length_b   1.000
_cell.length_c   1.000
_cell.angle_alpha   90.00
_cell.angle_beta   90.00
_cell.angle_gamma   90.00
#
_symmetry.space_group_name_H-M   'P 1'
#
loop_
_entity.id
_entity.type
_entity.pdbx_description
1 polymer ?
#
loop_
_entity_poly.entity_id
_entity_poly.type
_entity_poly.pdbx_seq_one_letter_code
_entity_poly.pdbx_strand_id
1 'polypeptide(L)' 'MVPNWRDFEVGDSVMVGRYITPKNCTEWRNGTVTDINPGWLGIEVDVNGRKTWMSVQDEMLCPPGTHETVN' A
#
# COMPACT_ATOMS: atom_id res chain seq x y z
N MET A 1 2.19 16.23 -15.71
CA MET A 1 2.27 14.78 -15.91
C MET A 1 1.94 14.15 -14.58
N VAL A 2 0.92 13.29 -14.51
CA VAL A 2 0.66 12.51 -13.28
C VAL A 2 1.76 11.45 -13.24
N PRO A 3 2.62 11.42 -12.21
CA PRO A 3 3.62 10.36 -12.08
C PRO A 3 2.92 8.99 -12.17
N ASN A 4 3.53 8.02 -12.84
CA ASN A 4 3.03 6.65 -12.80
C ASN A 4 3.23 6.12 -11.38
N TRP A 5 2.29 6.41 -10.49
CA TRP A 5 2.43 6.13 -9.06
C TRP A 5 2.55 4.65 -8.73
N ARG A 6 2.17 3.77 -9.68
CA ARG A 6 2.30 2.31 -9.58
C ARG A 6 3.64 1.77 -10.11
N ASP A 7 4.57 2.65 -10.48
CA ASP A 7 5.95 2.28 -10.78
C ASP A 7 6.74 2.16 -9.48
N PHE A 8 6.42 1.13 -8.69
CA PHE A 8 6.94 0.96 -7.33
C PHE A 8 8.43 0.64 -7.33
N GLU A 9 9.17 1.27 -6.42
CA GLU A 9 10.55 0.95 -6.07
C GLU A 9 10.66 0.54 -4.59
N VAL A 10 11.68 -0.27 -4.25
CA VAL A 10 11.95 -0.59 -2.85
C VAL A 10 12.35 0.68 -2.10
N GLY A 11 11.67 0.95 -0.99
CA GLY A 11 11.78 2.19 -0.23
C GLY A 11 10.66 3.19 -0.50
N ASP A 12 9.83 2.97 -1.53
CA ASP A 12 8.70 3.85 -1.80
C ASP A 12 7.69 3.84 -0.66
N SER A 13 7.14 5.02 -0.39
CA SER A 13 6.04 5.18 0.54
C SER A 13 4.71 5.00 -0.18
N VAL A 14 3.85 4.16 0.38
CA VAL A 14 2.51 3.88 -0.15
C VAL A 14 1.48 3.95 0.97
N MET A 15 0.21 4.06 0.61
CA MET A 15 -0.89 3.92 1.56
C MET A 15 -1.62 2.62 1.33
N VAL A 16 -1.75 1.85 2.41
CA VAL A 16 -2.42 0.54 2.44
C VAL A 16 -3.74 0.66 3.20
N GLY A 17 -4.82 0.33 2.51
CA GLY A 17 -6.16 0.23 3.06
C GLY A 17 -6.41 -1.14 3.69
N ARG A 18 -7.13 -1.14 4.80
CA ARG A 18 -7.61 -2.36 5.44
C ARG A 18 -9.08 -2.18 5.79
N TYR A 19 -9.92 -3.03 5.22
CA TYR A 19 -11.33 -3.04 5.56
C TYR A 19 -11.53 -3.57 6.99
N ILE A 20 -12.23 -2.79 7.82
CA ILE A 20 -12.55 -3.13 9.20
C ILE A 20 -14.04 -3.47 9.27
N THR A 21 -14.34 -4.77 9.15
CA THR A 21 -15.70 -5.31 9.15
C THR A 21 -16.58 -4.82 10.31
N PRO A 22 -16.13 -4.76 11.59
CA PRO A 22 -17.01 -4.31 12.67
C PRO A 22 -17.35 -2.81 12.61
N LYS A 23 -16.62 -2.00 11.85
CA LYS A 23 -16.85 -0.56 11.69
C LYS A 23 -17.40 -0.17 10.31
N ASN A 24 -17.47 -1.13 9.37
CA ASN A 24 -17.78 -0.90 7.95
C ASN A 24 -17.02 0.30 7.35
N CYS A 25 -15.75 0.46 7.73
CA CYS A 25 -14.88 1.50 7.21
C CYS A 25 -13.55 0.92 6.75
N THR A 26 -12.88 1.63 5.84
CA THR A 26 -11.51 1.32 5.44
C THR A 26 -10.57 2.19 6.27
N GLU A 27 -9.71 1.54 7.05
CA GLU A 27 -8.61 2.20 7.75
C GLU A 27 -7.41 2.25 6.81
N TRP A 28 -6.86 3.44 6.62
CA TRP A 28 -5.67 3.63 5.79
C TRP A 28 -4.44 3.88 6.64
N ARG A 29 -3.32 3.27 6.25
CA ARG A 29 -2.03 3.43 6.93
C ARG A 29 -0.92 3.62 5.92
N ASN A 30 0.11 4.35 6.32
CA ASN A 30 1.33 4.43 5.54
C ASN A 30 2.09 3.10 5.65
N GLY A 31 2.65 2.67 4.53
CA GLY A 31 3.58 1.56 4.45
C GLY A 31 4.78 1.91 3.58
N THR A 32 5.81 1.09 3.68
CA THR A 32 7.01 1.20 2.85
C THR A 32 7.16 -0.07 2.04
N VAL A 33 7.40 0.05 0.73
CA VAL A 33 7.72 -1.09 -0.13
C VAL A 33 9.06 -1.67 0.31
N THR A 34 9.07 -2.95 0.69
CA THR A 34 10.28 -3.66 1.14
C THR A 34 10.83 -4.64 0.12
N ASP A 35 10.00 -5.10 -0.82
CA ASP A 35 10.41 -6.00 -1.90
C ASP A 35 9.44 -5.90 -3.10
N ILE A 36 9.91 -6.31 -4.27
CA ILE A 36 9.13 -6.30 -5.52
C ILE A 36 9.32 -7.64 -6.20
N ASN A 37 8.21 -8.26 -6.60
CA ASN A 37 8.24 -9.48 -7.36
C ASN A 37 7.58 -9.27 -8.74
N PRO A 38 8.40 -9.14 -9.80
CA PRO A 38 7.90 -8.88 -11.15
C PRO A 38 7.17 -10.09 -11.76
N GLY A 39 7.41 -11.31 -11.28
CA GLY A 39 6.80 -12.52 -11.84
C GLY A 39 5.29 -12.63 -11.58
N TRP A 40 4.82 -12.17 -10.43
CA TRP A 40 3.40 -12.16 -10.07
C TRP A 40 2.79 -10.75 -9.96
N LEU A 41 3.55 -9.72 -10.34
CA LEU A 41 3.14 -8.32 -10.26
C LEU A 41 2.69 -7.95 -8.83
N GLY A 42 3.54 -8.24 -7.85
CA GLY A 42 3.29 -7.97 -6.44
C GLY A 42 4.42 -7.21 -5.76
N ILE A 43 4.08 -6.50 -4.70
CA ILE A 43 5.00 -5.79 -3.82
C ILE A 43 4.84 -6.30 -2.38
N GLU A 44 5.94 -6.36 -1.64
CA GLU A 44 5.92 -6.53 -0.19
C GLU A 44 5.89 -5.15 0.44
N VAL A 45 4.97 -4.93 1.37
CA VAL A 45 4.79 -3.65 2.06
C VAL A 45 4.91 -3.87 3.55
N ASP A 46 5.77 -3.11 4.22
CA ASP A 46 5.82 -3.02 5.67
C ASP A 46 4.90 -1.92 6.17
N VAL A 47 3.89 -2.30 6.94
CA VAL A 47 2.97 -1.40 7.63
C VAL A 47 3.17 -1.55 9.13
N ASN A 48 3.82 -0.58 9.77
CA ASN A 48 4.12 -0.55 11.21
C ASN A 48 4.83 -1.82 11.74
N GLY A 49 5.81 -2.35 11.00
CA GLY A 49 6.58 -3.54 11.36
C GLY A 49 5.89 -4.86 10.97
N ARG A 50 4.80 -4.81 10.20
CA ARG A 50 4.12 -5.98 9.65
C ARG A 50 4.21 -5.98 8.14
N LYS A 51 4.94 -6.96 7.61
CA LYS A 51 5.09 -7.20 6.18
C LYS A 51 3.90 -7.94 5.61
N THR A 52 3.41 -7.49 4.47
CA THR A 52 2.36 -8.16 3.70
C THR A 52 2.62 -8.04 2.22
N TRP A 53 2.29 -9.08 1.46
CA TRP A 53 2.40 -9.09 0.02
C TRP A 53 1.07 -8.69 -0.60
N MET A 54 1.11 -7.74 -1.54
CA MET A 54 -0.07 -7.20 -2.22
C MET A 54 0.17 -7.16 -3.72
N SER A 55 -0.89 -7.32 -4.51
CA SER A 55 -0.78 -7.08 -5.95
C SER A 55 -0.55 -5.58 -6.21
N VAL A 56 0.28 -5.23 -7.19
CA VAL A 56 0.44 -3.83 -7.64
C VAL A 56 -0.87 -3.23 -8.16
N GLN A 57 -1.85 -4.07 -8.46
CA GLN A 57 -3.18 -3.66 -8.93
C GLN A 57 -4.21 -3.51 -7.82
N ASP A 58 -3.88 -3.89 -6.58
CA ASP A 58 -4.80 -3.87 -5.45
C ASP A 58 -5.40 -2.47 -5.25
N GLU A 59 -6.73 -2.41 -5.16
CA GLU A 59 -7.48 -1.16 -4.94
C GLU A 59 -7.29 -0.61 -3.52
N MET A 60 -6.80 -1.43 -2.61
CA MET A 60 -6.37 -1.02 -1.27
C MET A 60 -4.97 -0.41 -1.27
N LEU A 61 -4.32 -0.23 -2.42
CA LEU A 61 -3.10 0.57 -2.55
C LEU A 61 -3.42 1.92 -3.17
N CYS A 62 -2.89 2.98 -2.58
CA CYS A 62 -2.97 4.33 -3.15
C CYS A 62 -1.70 5.14 -2.88
N PRO A 63 -1.50 6.26 -3.60
CA PRO A 63 -0.40 7.18 -3.33
C PRO A 63 -0.43 7.71 -1.90
N PRO A 64 0.73 8.00 -1.30
CA PRO A 64 0.80 8.63 0.02
C PRO A 64 0.05 9.96 0.03
N GLY A 65 -0.71 10.21 1.11
CA GLY A 65 -1.51 11.42 1.27
C GLY A 65 -2.87 11.41 0.57
N THR A 66 -3.30 10.30 -0.04
CA THR A 66 -4.62 10.19 -0.68
C THR A 66 -5.77 10.15 0.34
N HIS A 67 -5.57 9.49 1.47
CA HIS A 67 -6.56 9.40 2.55
C HIS A 67 -5.96 9.89 3.88
N GLU A 68 -6.84 10.24 4.81
CA GLU A 68 -6.40 10.47 6.19
C GLU A 68 -5.95 9.15 6.81
N THR A 69 -4.70 9.11 7.26
CA THR A 69 -4.15 7.94 7.93
C THR A 69 -4.69 7.84 9.34
N VAL A 70 -5.13 6.65 9.74
CA VAL A 70 -5.38 6.37 11.16
C VAL A 70 -4.04 6.13 11.85
N ASN A 71 -3.73 6.96 12.86
CA ASN A 71 -2.55 6.83 13.72
C ASN A 71 -2.47 5.44 14.39
#